data_AF-A0A3D5UZ10-F1
#
_entry.id   AF-A0A3D5UZ10-F1
#
_cell.length_a   1.000
_cell.length_b   1.000
_cell.length_c   1.000
_cell.angle_alpha   90.00
_cell.angle_beta   90.00
_cell.angle_gamma   90.00
#
_symmetry.space_group_name_H-M   'P 1'
#
loop_
_entity.id
_entity.type
_entity.pdbx_description
1 polymer ?
#
loop_
_entity_poly.entity_id
_entity_poly.type
_entity_poly.pdbx_seq_one_letter_code
_entity_poly.pdbx_strand_id
1 'polypeptide(L)'
;MRLKLAVKGDLVRAMKAEEERIARSVTAAGDSVLAWVQEEYREQIEPLLGRRVAKTVRKKRYPSAGNSIGWAGLVYSRANKVVANWQ
;
A
#
# COMPACT_ATOMS: atom_id res chain seq x y z
N MET A 1 34.65 6.62 -34.82
CA MET A 1 33.46 5.77 -35.03
C MET A 1 32.32 6.35 -34.21
N ARG A 2 31.28 6.90 -34.87
CA ARG A 2 30.08 7.41 -34.20
C ARG A 2 29.36 6.22 -33.57
N LEU A 3 29.29 6.20 -32.25
CA LEU A 3 28.63 5.18 -31.43
C LEU A 3 27.11 5.22 -31.70
N LYS A 4 26.71 4.75 -32.88
CA LYS A 4 25.33 4.48 -33.29
C LYS A 4 24.89 3.17 -32.64
N LEU A 5 25.01 3.08 -31.32
CA LEU A 5 24.39 2.02 -30.55
C LEU A 5 22.91 2.36 -30.49
N ALA A 6 22.12 1.87 -31.45
CA ALA A 6 20.72 1.45 -31.31
C ALA A 6 19.78 2.17 -30.30
N VAL A 7 19.88 3.47 -30.05
CA VAL A 7 18.83 4.31 -29.45
C VAL A 7 17.76 4.59 -30.52
N LYS A 8 17.23 3.53 -31.13
CA LYS A 8 16.17 3.58 -32.15
C LYS A 8 14.83 3.07 -31.60
N GLY A 9 14.77 2.81 -30.30
CA GLY A 9 13.54 2.81 -29.53
C GLY A 9 13.42 4.15 -28.82
N ASP A 10 12.23 4.74 -28.85
CA ASP A 10 11.90 5.96 -28.10
C ASP A 10 12.18 5.70 -26.61
N LEU A 11 13.35 6.11 -26.12
CA LEU A 11 13.81 5.87 -24.75
C LEU A 11 12.80 6.41 -23.74
N VAL A 12 12.14 7.52 -24.07
CA VAL A 12 11.09 8.11 -23.24
C VAL A 12 9.90 7.16 -23.12
N ARG A 13 9.49 6.48 -24.21
CA ARG A 13 8.44 5.45 -24.14
C ARG A 13 8.86 4.24 -23.31
N ALA A 14 10.10 3.77 -23.48
CA ALA A 14 10.61 2.64 -22.71
C ALA A 14 10.66 2.94 -21.21
N MET A 15 11.15 4.13 -20.83
CA MET A 15 11.19 4.57 -19.44
C MET A 15 9.78 4.74 -18.84
N LYS A 16 8.83 5.31 -19.58
CA LYS A 16 7.44 5.43 -19.13
C LYS A 16 6.78 4.07 -18.90
N ALA A 17 7.02 3.11 -19.80
CA ALA A 17 6.50 1.77 -19.66
C ALA A 17 7.07 1.06 -18.42
N GLU A 18 8.35 1.31 -18.12
CA GLU A 18 9.00 0.77 -16.92
C GLU A 18 8.49 1.43 -15.64
N GLU A 19 8.31 2.75 -15.62
CA GLU A 19 7.72 3.48 -14.49
C GLU A 19 6.32 2.94 -14.14
N GLU A 20 5.49 2.65 -15.16
CA GLU A 20 4.17 2.07 -14.96
C GLU A 20 4.23 0.63 -14.42
N ARG A 21 5.22 -0.16 -14.87
CA ARG A 21 5.45 -1.51 -14.32
C ARG A 21 5.85 -1.43 -12.84
N ILE A 22 6.77 -0.55 -12.49
CA ILE A 22 7.20 -0.34 -11.11
C ILE A 22 6.01 0.13 -10.26
N ALA A 23 5.24 1.11 -10.73
CA ALA A 23 4.07 1.62 -10.04
C ALA A 23 3.04 0.51 -9.74
N ARG A 24 2.80 -0.39 -10.71
CA ARG A 24 1.93 -1.56 -10.52
C ARG A 24 2.47 -2.50 -9.45
N SER A 25 3.74 -2.87 -9.54
CA SER A 25 4.39 -3.79 -8.58
C SER A 25 4.39 -3.23 -7.17
N VAL A 26 4.76 -1.96 -6.99
CA VAL A 26 4.77 -1.26 -5.70
C VAL A 26 3.36 -1.19 -5.11
N THR A 27 2.36 -0.84 -5.93
CA THR A 27 0.97 -0.75 -5.47
C THR A 27 0.45 -2.12 -5.03
N ALA A 28 0.70 -3.18 -5.81
CA ALA A 28 0.26 -4.53 -5.47
C ALA A 28 0.92 -5.05 -4.17
N ALA A 29 2.23 -4.83 -4.02
CA ALA A 29 2.94 -5.18 -2.79
C ALA A 29 2.47 -4.34 -1.59
N GLY A 30 2.24 -3.05 -1.77
CA GLY A 30 1.69 -2.19 -0.73
C GLY A 30 0.31 -2.63 -0.28
N ASP A 31 -0.59 -2.95 -1.22
CA ASP A 31 -1.96 -3.37 -0.91
C ASP A 31 -2.01 -4.71 -0.16
N SER A 32 -1.08 -5.64 -0.45
CA SER A 32 -0.95 -6.90 0.29
C SER A 32 -0.45 -6.67 1.72
N VAL A 33 0.61 -5.87 1.89
CA VAL A 33 1.13 -5.50 3.21
C VAL A 33 0.07 -4.78 4.03
N LEU A 34 -0.68 -3.84 3.42
CA LEU A 34 -1.72 -3.08 4.10
C LEU A 34 -2.89 -3.98 4.55
N ALA A 35 -3.23 -5.02 3.77
CA ALA A 35 -4.21 -6.01 4.16
C ALA A 35 -3.73 -6.86 5.33
N TRP A 36 -2.49 -7.33 5.25
CA TRP A 36 -1.87 -8.12 6.31
C TRP A 36 -1.78 -7.35 7.64
N VAL A 37 -1.29 -6.10 7.62
CA VAL A 37 -1.23 -5.27 8.84
C VAL A 37 -2.63 -5.03 9.45
N GLN A 38 -3.66 -4.88 8.62
CA GLN A 38 -5.03 -4.73 9.10
C GLN A 38 -5.54 -6.01 9.79
N GLU A 39 -5.22 -7.18 9.25
CA GLU A 39 -5.61 -8.48 9.79
C GLU A 39 -4.88 -8.76 11.10
N GLU A 40 -3.56 -8.64 11.09
CA GLU A 40 -2.71 -8.79 12.27
C GLU A 40 -3.17 -7.90 13.43
N TYR A 41 -3.47 -6.62 13.14
CA TYR A 41 -4.00 -5.72 14.18
C TYR A 41 -5.35 -6.20 14.72
N ARG A 42 -6.23 -6.76 13.89
CA ARG A 42 -7.51 -7.31 14.38
C ARG A 42 -7.30 -8.53 15.26
N GLU A 43 -6.40 -9.43 14.86
CA GLU A 43 -6.06 -10.63 15.62
C GLU A 43 -5.50 -10.29 16.99
N GLN A 44 -4.68 -9.24 17.09
CA GLN A 44 -4.15 -8.77 18.37
C GLN A 44 -5.24 -8.21 19.29
N ILE A 45 -6.17 -7.39 18.78
CA ILE A 45 -7.16 -6.72 19.65
C ILE A 45 -8.44 -7.53 19.90
N GLU A 46 -8.80 -8.48 19.03
CA GLU A 46 -10.00 -9.30 19.20
C GLU A 46 -10.05 -10.09 20.53
N PRO A 47 -9.00 -10.81 20.97
CA PRO A 47 -9.03 -11.53 22.25
C PRO A 47 -9.09 -10.60 23.47
N LEU A 48 -8.73 -9.32 23.32
CA LEU A 48 -8.59 -8.38 24.43
C LEU A 48 -9.79 -7.44 24.57
N LEU A 49 -10.27 -6.88 23.45
CA LEU A 49 -11.33 -5.87 23.42
C LEU A 49 -12.61 -6.40 22.75
N GLY A 50 -12.57 -7.64 22.27
CA GLY A 50 -13.68 -8.33 21.62
C GLY A 50 -13.84 -7.98 20.14
N ARG A 51 -14.57 -8.86 19.46
CA ARG A 51 -14.81 -8.82 18.01
C ARG A 51 -15.43 -7.51 17.50
N ARG A 52 -16.24 -6.83 18.32
CA ARG A 52 -16.87 -5.54 17.93
C ARG A 52 -15.83 -4.45 17.75
N VAL A 53 -14.84 -4.37 18.65
CA VAL A 53 -13.75 -3.38 18.56
C VAL A 53 -12.80 -3.76 17.42
N ALA A 54 -12.45 -5.04 17.27
CA ALA A 54 -11.65 -5.52 16.14
C ALA A 54 -12.23 -5.10 14.77
N LYS A 55 -13.56 -5.22 14.61
CA LYS A 55 -14.28 -4.78 13.41
C LYS A 55 -14.24 -3.26 13.15
N THR A 56 -13.68 -2.44 14.04
CA THR A 56 -13.51 -1.00 13.81
C THR A 56 -12.19 -0.63 13.13
N VAL A 57 -11.25 -1.58 13.00
CA VAL A 57 -10.00 -1.38 12.26
C VAL A 57 -10.29 -1.21 10.77
N ARG A 58 -9.81 -0.12 10.21
CA ARG A 58 -9.93 0.31 8.82
C ARG A 58 -8.53 0.45 8.22
N LYS A 59 -8.49 0.36 6.89
CA LYS A 59 -7.31 0.72 6.10
C LYS A 59 -7.69 1.79 5.09
N LYS A 60 -6.74 2.65 4.74
CA LYS A 60 -6.83 3.63 3.66
C LYS A 60 -5.49 3.66 2.93
N ARG A 61 -5.53 3.87 1.61
CA ARG A 61 -4.32 4.05 0.81
C ARG A 61 -4.36 5.37 0.04
N TYR A 62 -3.18 5.86 -0.33
CA TYR A 62 -2.98 6.97 -1.26
C TYR A 62 -2.06 6.51 -2.42
N PRO A 63 -2.38 6.87 -3.67
CA PRO A 63 -3.68 7.39 -4.10
C PRO A 63 -4.80 6.37 -3.84
N SER A 64 -6.04 6.83 -3.74
CA SER A 64 -7.19 5.96 -3.46
C SER A 64 -7.49 4.98 -4.60
N ALA A 65 -7.11 5.35 -5.82
CA ALA A 65 -7.27 4.57 -7.04
C ALA A 65 -6.02 4.70 -7.92
N GLY A 66 -5.84 3.73 -8.82
CA GLY A 66 -4.68 3.68 -9.72
C GLY A 66 -3.41 3.14 -9.06
N ASN A 67 -2.37 3.08 -9.87
CA ASN A 67 -1.03 2.62 -9.50
C ASN A 67 -0.13 3.84 -9.32
N SER A 68 0.70 3.83 -8.27
CA SER A 68 1.67 4.88 -8.03
C SER A 68 2.92 4.33 -7.38
N ILE A 69 4.07 4.89 -7.74
CA ILE A 69 5.32 4.65 -7.02
C ILE A 69 5.27 5.32 -5.64
N GLY A 70 4.61 6.47 -5.53
CA GLY A 70 4.35 7.17 -4.26
C GLY A 70 3.19 6.57 -3.47
N TRP A 71 3.05 5.24 -3.49
CA TRP A 71 2.02 4.55 -2.73
C TRP A 71 2.26 4.73 -1.22
N ALA A 72 1.19 4.98 -0.48
CA ALA A 72 1.21 5.03 0.98
C ALA A 72 -0.04 4.37 1.56
N GLY A 73 0.13 3.59 2.63
CA GLY A 73 -0.94 2.90 3.34
C GLY A 73 -1.04 3.34 4.79
N LEU A 74 -2.27 3.42 5.30
CA LEU A 74 -2.58 3.72 6.70
C LEU A 74 -3.60 2.72 7.22
N VAL A 75 -3.29 2.10 8.36
CA VAL A 75 -4.24 1.30 9.15
C VAL A 75 -4.58 2.05 10.43
N TYR A 76 -5.86 2.13 10.77
CA TYR A 76 -6.34 2.88 11.94
C TYR A 76 -7.62 2.28 12.51
N SER A 77 -7.89 2.52 13.79
CA SER A 77 -9.15 2.14 14.43
C SER A 77 -10.11 3.34 14.51
N ARG A 78 -11.39 3.12 14.19
CA ARG A 78 -12.45 4.13 14.48
C ARG A 78 -12.79 4.20 15.97
N ALA A 79 -12.49 3.17 16.74
CA ALA A 79 -12.62 3.16 18.19
C ALA A 79 -11.30 3.59 18.87
N ASN A 80 -10.69 4.67 18.37
CA ASN A 80 -9.36 5.10 18.80
C ASN A 80 -9.25 5.32 20.32
N LYS A 81 -10.27 5.91 20.96
CA LYS A 81 -10.26 6.12 22.43
C LYS A 81 -10.25 4.81 23.21
N VAL A 82 -10.92 3.78 22.70
CA VAL A 82 -10.98 2.47 23.36
C VAL A 82 -9.64 1.74 23.22
N VAL A 83 -9.02 1.82 22.04
CA VAL A 83 -7.75 1.14 21.77
C VAL A 83 -6.55 1.90 22.35
N ALA A 84 -6.56 3.23 22.34
CA ALA A 84 -5.48 4.06 22.87
C ALA A 84 -5.37 4.02 24.41
N ASN A 85 -6.49 3.81 25.11
CA ASN A 85 -6.49 3.65 26.57
C ASN A 85 -6.01 2.26 27.02
N TRP A 86 -5.68 1.37 26.06
CA TRP A 86 -5.27 0.01 26.34
C TRP A 86 -3.76 -0.23 26.11
N GLN A 87 -3.07 0.64 25.36
CA GLN A 87 -1.61 0.61 25.24
C GLN A 87 -0.94 1.12 26.52
#